data_AF-A0A2N6FY17-F1
#
_entry.id   AF-A0A2N6FY17-F1
#
_cell.length_a   1.000
_cell.length_b   1.000
_cell.length_c   1.000
_cell.angle_alpha   90.00
_cell.angle_beta   90.00
_cell.angle_gamma   90.00
#
_symmetry.space_group_name_H-M   'P 1'
#
loop_
_entity.id
_entity.type
_entity.pdbx_description
1 polymer ?
#
loop_
_entity_poly.entity_id
_entity_poly.type
_entity_poly.pdbx_seq_one_letter_code
_entity_poly.pdbx_strand_id
1 'polypeptide(L)'
;MKKALSEEKYNEVRSYFALFTKALVPKALVVAVITGIYLFHVNFGSIENGFSNFQILLAIKAFLGLWLGLRGVLQVFFGIQPFVFKGHLLPFIFVIIIVFISQIMFSV
;
A
#
# COMPACT_ATOMS: atom_id res chain seq x y z
N MET A 1 -5.60 21.62 -14.33
CA MET A 1 -4.61 21.49 -15.42
C MET A 1 -5.17 21.70 -16.82
N LYS A 2 -6.40 21.27 -17.18
CA LYS A 2 -6.98 21.55 -18.51
C LYS A 2 -7.13 23.04 -18.88
N LYS A 3 -7.24 23.95 -17.89
CA LYS A 3 -7.53 25.37 -18.13
C LYS A 3 -6.32 26.23 -18.55
N ALA A 4 -5.10 25.71 -18.48
CA ALA A 4 -3.87 26.48 -18.74
C ALA A 4 -3.04 25.98 -19.93
N LEU A 5 -3.42 24.85 -20.54
CA LEU A 5 -2.68 24.21 -21.63
C LEU A 5 -3.62 24.03 -22.83
N SER A 6 -3.11 24.19 -24.05
CA SER A 6 -3.81 23.72 -25.25
C SER A 6 -4.05 22.21 -25.16
N GLU A 7 -5.06 21.69 -25.87
CA GLU A 7 -5.36 20.25 -25.83
C GLU A 7 -4.16 19.39 -26.27
N GLU A 8 -3.41 19.84 -27.27
CA GLU A 8 -2.19 19.20 -27.75
C GLU A 8 -1.14 19.09 -26.62
N LYS A 9 -0.83 20.21 -25.97
CA LYS A 9 0.16 20.25 -24.88
C LYS A 9 -0.31 19.45 -23.67
N TYR A 10 -1.61 19.45 -23.37
CA TYR A 10 -2.18 18.63 -22.32
C TYR A 10 -1.99 17.13 -22.58
N ASN A 11 -2.23 16.67 -23.81
CA ASN A 11 -2.06 15.28 -24.19
C ASN A 11 -0.60 14.84 -24.15
N GLU A 12 0.32 15.69 -24.62
CA GLU A 12 1.77 15.48 -24.54
C GLU A 12 2.21 15.29 -23.08
N VAL A 13 1.86 16.23 -22.21
CA VAL A 13 2.20 16.21 -20.78
C VAL A 13 1.59 14.99 -20.07
N ARG A 14 0.32 14.67 -20.36
CA ARG A 14 -0.35 13.50 -19.79
C ARG A 14 0.36 12.20 -20.20
N SER A 15 0.77 12.08 -21.46
CA SER A 15 1.49 10.91 -21.96
C SER A 15 2.84 10.73 -21.25
N TYR A 16 3.59 11.83 -21.12
CA TYR A 16 4.85 11.85 -20.37
C TYR A 16 4.67 11.35 -18.93
N PHE A 17 3.70 11.92 -18.20
CA PHE A 17 3.42 11.48 -16.83
C PHE A 17 2.97 10.02 -16.76
N ALA A 18 2.17 9.54 -17.72
CA ALA A 18 1.73 8.15 -17.75
C ALA A 18 2.92 7.19 -17.92
N LEU A 19 3.85 7.51 -18.83
CA LEU A 19 5.08 6.72 -19.04
C LEU A 19 5.98 6.75 -17.81
N PHE A 20 6.20 7.93 -17.25
CA PHE A 20 6.99 8.10 -16.03
C PHE A 20 6.40 7.32 -14.85
N THR A 21 5.09 7.43 -14.63
CA THR A 21 4.38 6.75 -13.55
C THR A 21 4.45 5.24 -13.71
N LYS A 22 4.27 4.71 -14.93
CA LYS A 22 4.41 3.27 -15.21
C LYS A 22 5.81 2.74 -14.87
N ALA A 23 6.87 3.54 -15.03
CA ALA A 23 8.23 3.14 -14.70
C ALA A 23 8.54 3.28 -13.20
N LEU A 24 8.00 4.30 -12.54
CA LEU A 24 8.30 4.64 -11.15
C LEU A 24 7.48 3.81 -10.14
N VAL A 25 6.18 3.69 -10.36
CA VAL A 25 5.24 3.05 -9.41
C VAL A 25 5.63 1.63 -9.04
N PRO A 26 6.03 0.74 -9.97
CA PRO A 26 6.45 -0.63 -9.62
C PRO A 26 7.63 -0.64 -8.63
N LYS A 27 8.62 0.23 -8.85
CA LYS A 27 9.81 0.33 -8.01
C LYS A 27 9.46 0.88 -6.63
N ALA A 28 8.69 1.97 -6.58
CA ALA A 28 8.24 2.58 -5.33
C ALA A 28 7.41 1.59 -4.50
N LEU A 29 6.56 0.79 -5.14
CA LEU A 29 5.74 -0.22 -4.48
C LEU A 29 6.58 -1.32 -3.82
N VAL A 30 7.58 -1.85 -4.53
CA VAL A 30 8.49 -2.87 -3.97
C VAL A 30 9.22 -2.30 -2.74
N VAL A 31 9.73 -1.07 -2.85
CA VAL A 31 10.38 -0.39 -1.72
C VAL A 31 9.43 -0.23 -0.53
N ALA A 32 8.19 0.18 -0.76
CA ALA A 32 7.18 0.34 0.29
C ALA A 32 6.86 -0.99 1.00
N VAL A 33 6.76 -2.09 0.25
CA VAL A 33 6.50 -3.42 0.83
C VAL A 33 7.69 -3.87 1.68
N ILE A 34 8.93 -3.76 1.16
CA ILE A 34 10.14 -4.18 1.87
C ILE A 34 10.33 -3.35 3.15
N THR A 35 10.20 -2.03 3.04
CA THR A 35 10.33 -1.13 4.20
C THR A 35 9.23 -1.39 5.23
N GLY A 36 8.00 -1.68 4.82
CA GLY A 36 6.93 -2.09 5.72
C GLY A 36 7.24 -3.39 6.47
N ILE A 37 7.76 -4.41 5.78
CA ILE A 37 8.20 -5.68 6.40
C ILE A 37 9.33 -5.42 7.40
N TYR A 38 10.31 -4.61 7.02
CA TYR A 38 11.43 -4.26 7.89
C TYR A 38 10.95 -3.52 9.15
N LEU A 39 10.07 -2.54 9.01
CA LEU A 39 9.49 -1.82 10.15
C LEU A 39 8.69 -2.77 11.05
N PHE A 40 7.94 -3.71 10.49
CA PHE A 40 7.27 -4.74 11.29
C PHE A 40 8.30 -5.53 12.10
N HIS A 41 9.37 -6.04 11.48
CA HIS A 41 10.41 -6.81 12.16
C HIS A 41 11.07 -6.03 13.32
N VAL A 42 11.44 -4.77 13.09
CA VAL A 42 12.11 -3.93 14.10
C VAL A 42 11.17 -3.56 15.25
N ASN A 43 9.88 -3.34 14.97
CA ASN A 43 8.92 -2.88 15.99
C ASN A 43 8.17 -4.03 16.68
N PHE A 44 8.28 -5.27 16.21
CA PHE A 44 7.55 -6.40 16.81
C PHE A 44 8.10 -6.78 18.20
N GLY A 45 9.40 -6.64 18.43
CA GLY A 45 10.05 -6.94 19.72
C GLY A 45 10.13 -8.43 20.04
N SER A 46 10.57 -8.74 21.27
CA SER A 46 10.64 -10.12 21.80
C SER A 46 9.27 -10.63 22.26
N ILE A 47 9.08 -11.95 22.20
CA ILE A 47 7.88 -12.62 22.68
C ILE A 47 8.25 -13.31 23.98
N GLU A 48 7.97 -12.68 25.11
CA GLU A 48 8.43 -13.20 26.42
C GLU A 48 7.34 -13.93 27.20
N ASN A 49 6.05 -13.67 26.94
CA ASN A 49 4.91 -14.38 27.56
C ASN A 49 3.64 -14.33 26.69
N GLY A 50 3.78 -14.65 25.39
CA GLY A 50 2.71 -14.44 24.40
C GLY A 50 2.71 -13.02 23.83
N PHE A 51 1.72 -12.70 22.99
CA PHE A 51 1.67 -11.38 22.34
C PHE A 51 1.01 -10.34 23.26
N SER A 52 1.69 -9.21 23.43
CA SER A 52 1.10 -8.01 23.99
C SER A 52 -0.04 -7.47 23.11
N ASN A 53 -0.92 -6.64 23.68
CA ASN A 53 -1.97 -5.97 22.93
C ASN A 53 -1.41 -5.18 21.73
N PHE A 54 -0.27 -4.50 21.93
CA PHE A 54 0.45 -3.82 20.85
C PHE A 54 0.88 -4.79 19.74
N GLN A 55 1.51 -5.92 20.09
CA GLN A 55 1.96 -6.92 19.11
C GLN A 55 0.79 -7.54 18.34
N ILE A 56 -0.35 -7.79 19.00
CA ILE A 56 -1.57 -8.29 18.35
C ILE A 56 -2.08 -7.28 17.32
N LEU A 57 -2.22 -6.01 17.71
CA LEU A 57 -2.66 -4.95 16.80
C LEU A 57 -1.67 -4.72 15.66
N LEU A 58 -0.37 -4.74 15.96
CA LEU A 58 0.69 -4.63 14.96
C LEU A 58 0.64 -5.80 13.97
N ALA A 59 0.40 -7.03 14.42
CA ALA A 59 0.24 -8.19 13.56
C ALA A 59 -0.97 -8.07 12.63
N ILE A 60 -2.13 -7.65 13.15
CA ILE A 60 -3.34 -7.41 12.33
C ILE A 60 -3.06 -6.31 11.29
N LYS A 61 -2.45 -5.20 11.72
CA LYS A 61 -2.08 -4.09 10.83
C LYS A 61 -1.10 -4.54 9.76
N ALA A 62 -0.09 -5.31 10.11
CA ALA A 62 0.90 -5.84 9.19
C ALA A 62 0.27 -6.83 8.19
N PHE A 63 -0.64 -7.69 8.64
CA PHE A 63 -1.38 -8.59 7.76
C PHE A 63 -2.20 -7.83 6.72
N LEU A 64 -2.98 -6.82 7.14
CA LEU A 64 -3.75 -5.98 6.22
C LEU A 64 -2.84 -5.21 5.25
N GLY A 65 -1.72 -4.66 5.73
CA GLY A 65 -0.74 -3.95 4.91
C GLY A 65 -0.04 -4.87 3.90
N LEU A 66 0.35 -6.07 4.32
CA LEU A 66 0.97 -7.08 3.47
C LEU A 66 0.00 -7.55 2.38
N TRP A 67 -1.28 -7.73 2.69
CA TRP A 67 -2.29 -8.04 1.70
C TRP A 67 -2.38 -6.96 0.61
N LEU A 68 -2.41 -5.68 1.01
CA LEU A 68 -2.42 -4.54 0.08
C LEU A 68 -1.14 -4.50 -0.78
N GLY A 69 0.01 -4.69 -0.15
CA GLY A 69 1.32 -4.71 -0.79
C GLY A 69 1.46 -5.84 -1.81
N LEU A 70 1.13 -7.06 -1.40
CA LEU A 70 1.13 -8.26 -2.25
C LEU A 70 0.17 -8.08 -3.43
N ARG A 71 -1.07 -7.64 -3.19
CA ARG A 71 -2.04 -7.32 -4.25
C ARG A 71 -1.46 -6.34 -5.25
N GLY A 72 -0.83 -5.25 -4.78
CA GLY A 72 -0.22 -4.26 -5.64
C GLY A 72 0.88 -4.85 -6.51
N VAL A 73 1.81 -5.60 -5.91
CA VAL A 73 2.95 -6.21 -6.62
C VAL A 73 2.43 -7.20 -7.67
N LEU A 74 1.49 -8.05 -7.29
CA LEU A 74 0.87 -9.00 -8.20
C LEU A 74 0.13 -8.32 -9.36
N GLN A 75 -0.59 -7.23 -9.10
CA GLN A 75 -1.27 -6.45 -10.12
C GLN A 75 -0.28 -5.80 -11.11
N VAL A 76 0.83 -5.26 -10.61
CA VAL A 76 1.78 -4.50 -11.41
C VAL A 76 2.72 -5.40 -12.22
N PHE A 77 3.23 -6.50 -11.64
CA PHE A 77 4.26 -7.34 -12.27
C PHE A 77 3.70 -8.56 -12.99
N PHE A 78 2.62 -9.17 -12.48
CA PHE A 78 2.08 -10.42 -13.01
C PHE A 78 0.78 -10.22 -13.79
N GLY A 79 0.28 -8.98 -13.87
CA GLY A 79 -0.94 -8.66 -14.60
C GLY A 79 -2.14 -9.51 -14.20
N ILE A 80 -2.16 -10.00 -12.95
CA ILE A 80 -3.13 -11.00 -12.49
C ILE A 80 -4.55 -10.53 -12.82
N GLN A 81 -5.36 -11.47 -13.34
CA GLN A 81 -6.74 -11.24 -13.73
C GLN A 81 -7.58 -10.60 -12.59
N PRO A 82 -8.52 -9.71 -12.93
CA PRO A 82 -9.38 -9.00 -11.97
C PRO A 82 -10.26 -9.88 -11.06
N PHE A 83 -10.28 -11.20 -11.22
CA PHE A 83 -11.32 -12.08 -10.67
C PHE A 83 -11.39 -12.16 -9.14
N VAL A 84 -10.34 -11.78 -8.40
CA VAL A 84 -10.38 -11.64 -6.92
C VAL A 84 -10.49 -10.17 -6.47
N PHE A 85 -10.16 -9.21 -7.33
CA PHE A 85 -9.86 -7.83 -6.93
C PHE A 85 -10.44 -6.73 -7.84
N LYS A 86 -11.64 -6.93 -8.43
CA LYS A 86 -12.30 -5.93 -9.30
C LYS A 86 -12.62 -4.60 -8.60
N GLY A 87 -12.76 -4.60 -7.28
CA GLY A 87 -13.18 -3.44 -6.51
C GLY A 87 -12.02 -2.67 -5.86
N HIS A 88 -12.13 -1.35 -5.82
CA HIS A 88 -11.31 -0.49 -4.96
C HIS A 88 -11.86 -0.40 -3.53
N LEU A 89 -13.10 -0.83 -3.31
CA LEU A 89 -13.76 -0.75 -2.01
C LEU A 89 -13.03 -1.54 -0.91
N LEU A 90 -12.67 -2.80 -1.16
CA LEU A 90 -11.98 -3.63 -0.17
C LEU A 90 -10.59 -3.06 0.19
N PRO A 91 -9.71 -2.71 -0.78
CA PRO A 91 -8.47 -2.00 -0.47
C PRO A 91 -8.68 -0.71 0.32
N PHE A 92 -9.71 0.07 -0.02
CA PHE A 92 -10.02 1.32 0.67
C PHE A 92 -10.48 1.08 2.11
N ILE A 93 -11.33 0.09 2.36
CA ILE A 93 -11.74 -0.31 3.70
C ILE A 93 -10.52 -0.76 4.52
N PHE A 94 -9.60 -1.54 3.93
CA PHE A 94 -8.39 -1.97 4.63
C PHE A 94 -7.53 -0.78 5.05
N VAL A 95 -7.37 0.22 4.17
CA VAL A 95 -6.65 1.46 4.51
C VAL A 95 -7.32 2.18 5.68
N ILE A 96 -8.66 2.33 5.67
CA ILE A 96 -9.41 2.94 6.77
C ILE A 96 -9.16 2.18 8.08
N ILE A 97 -9.28 0.86 8.06
CA ILE A 97 -9.03 0.00 9.24
C ILE A 97 -7.60 0.18 9.74
N ILE A 98 -6.60 0.18 8.86
CA ILE A 98 -5.19 0.39 9.21
C ILE A 98 -4.98 1.75 9.90
N VAL A 99 -5.65 2.80 9.44
CA VAL A 99 -5.58 4.14 10.07
C VAL A 99 -6.14 4.08 11.49
N PHE A 100 -7.32 3.49 11.68
CA PHE A 100 -7.90 3.35 13.02
C PHE A 100 -7.06 2.48 13.96
N ILE A 101 -6.56 1.34 13.49
CA ILE A 101 -5.63 0.51 14.27
C ILE A 101 -4.40 1.33 14.66
N SER A 102 -3.86 2.15 13.74
CA SER A 102 -2.72 3.01 14.04
C SER A 102 -3.01 4.00 15.17
N GLN A 103 -4.23 4.55 15.24
CA GLN A 103 -4.63 5.42 16.34
C GLN A 103 -4.74 4.66 17.66
N ILE A 104 -5.37 3.47 17.65
CA ILE A 104 -5.53 2.64 18.85
C ILE A 104 -4.17 2.20 19.40
N MET A 105 -3.21 1.89 18.53
CA MET A 105 -1.84 1.52 18.92
C MET A 105 -1.11 2.59 19.74
N PHE A 106 -1.49 3.88 19.65
CA PHE A 106 -0.91 4.93 20.51
C PHE A 106 -1.50 4.95 21.93
N SER A 107 -2.58 4.20 22.17
CA SER A 107 -3.30 4.19 23.44
C SER A 107 -3.15 2.88 24.23
N VAL A 108 -2.44 1.89 23.68
CA VAL A 108 -2.25 0.55 24.30
C VAL A 108 -0.79 0.22 24.56
#